data_AF-A0A1B6C5S6-F1
#
_entry.id   AF-A0A1B6C5S6-F1
#
_cell.length_a   1.000
_cell.length_b   1.000
_cell.length_c   1.000
_cell.angle_alpha   90.00
_cell.angle_beta   90.00
_cell.angle_gamma   90.00
#
_symmetry.space_group_name_H-M   'P 1'
#
loop_
_entity.id
_entity.type
_entity.pdbx_description
1 polymer ?
#
loop_
_entity_poly.entity_id
_entity_poly.type
_entity_poly.pdbx_seq_one_letter_code
_entity_poly.pdbx_strand_id
1 'polypeptide(L)'
;MVSLSGMDLLKSFTSHEPTGIACICKRPSKMLICSLCAYTTINRVKRICPVHPRVNYMYDISKCPKCSVHLKIVPMQEIDIKEDDVKETLGKKRSFENKRKF
;
A
#
# COMPACT_ATOMS: atom_id res chain seq x y z
N MET A 1 -34.69 27.83 -11.87
CA MET A 1 -34.76 26.97 -10.67
C MET A 1 -33.94 25.74 -10.96
N VAL A 2 -32.75 25.61 -10.37
CA VAL A 2 -32.04 24.32 -10.36
C VAL A 2 -31.64 24.08 -8.92
N SER A 3 -32.39 23.21 -8.26
CA SER A 3 -32.11 22.68 -6.93
C SER A 3 -30.88 21.78 -7.03
N LEU A 4 -29.86 22.02 -6.21
CA LEU A 4 -28.82 21.04 -5.94
C LEU A 4 -28.86 20.74 -4.44
N SER A 5 -29.43 19.58 -4.15
CA SER A 5 -29.53 18.96 -2.84
C SER A 5 -28.32 18.07 -2.58
N GLY A 6 -27.70 18.28 -1.42
CA GLY A 6 -27.04 17.23 -0.65
C GLY A 6 -25.61 16.89 -1.05
N MET A 7 -24.81 16.63 -0.01
CA MET A 7 -23.57 15.84 0.02
C MET A 7 -22.28 16.42 -0.60
N ASP A 8 -21.84 17.57 -0.07
CA ASP A 8 -20.42 18.01 -0.13
C ASP A 8 -19.71 17.94 1.26
N LEU A 9 -20.16 17.04 2.14
CA LEU A 9 -19.59 16.83 3.49
C LEU A 9 -18.58 15.68 3.59
N LEU A 10 -17.80 15.43 2.52
CA LEU A 10 -16.63 14.53 2.55
C LEU A 10 -15.42 15.10 1.79
N LYS A 11 -15.21 16.42 1.83
CA LYS A 11 -13.87 17.01 1.64
C LYS A 11 -13.02 16.78 2.91
N SER A 12 -12.87 15.52 3.29
CA SER A 12 -12.07 15.11 4.43
C SER A 12 -10.60 15.18 4.01
N PHE A 13 -9.88 16.17 4.56
CA PHE A 13 -8.41 16.26 4.62
C PHE A 13 -7.66 16.72 3.35
N THR A 14 -8.04 17.83 2.72
CA THR A 14 -7.07 18.66 1.99
C THR A 14 -6.62 19.82 2.88
N SER A 15 -5.64 19.55 3.71
CA SER A 15 -4.91 20.55 4.51
C SER A 15 -3.44 20.09 4.42
N HIS A 16 -2.43 20.86 4.02
CA HIS A 16 -2.20 22.30 4.16
C HIS A 16 -1.11 22.77 3.17
N GLU A 17 -1.03 24.11 3.04
CA GLU A 17 -0.06 25.03 2.41
C GLU A 17 1.46 24.69 2.45
N PRO A 18 2.29 25.29 1.55
CA PRO A 18 3.65 24.91 1.23
C PRO A 18 4.65 25.47 2.24
N THR A 19 4.82 24.75 3.34
CA THR A 19 6.19 24.62 3.86
C THR A 19 6.90 23.63 2.94
N GLY A 20 8.20 23.80 2.65
CA GLY A 20 8.95 23.01 1.65
C GLY A 20 9.09 21.49 1.90
N ILE A 21 8.14 20.88 2.62
CA ILE A 21 8.08 19.51 3.08
C ILE A 21 6.87 18.84 2.39
N ALA A 22 7.14 17.85 1.53
CA ALA A 22 6.11 17.17 0.76
C ALA A 22 5.32 16.13 1.58
N CYS A 23 4.00 16.11 1.40
CA CYS A 23 3.12 15.10 1.96
C CYS A 23 3.26 13.76 1.20
N ILE A 24 3.40 12.65 1.93
CA ILE A 24 3.56 11.29 1.34
C ILE A 24 2.35 10.38 1.54
N CYS A 25 1.24 10.93 2.04
CA CYS A 25 0.04 10.18 2.41
C CYS A 25 -0.57 9.40 1.24
N LYS A 26 -0.65 10.02 0.06
CA LYS A 26 -1.28 9.43 -1.14
C LYS A 26 -0.32 8.63 -2.05
N ARG A 27 0.86 8.25 -1.56
CA ARG A 27 1.80 7.41 -2.33
C ARG A 27 1.17 6.04 -2.70
N PRO A 28 1.42 5.53 -3.93
CA PRO A 28 0.86 4.27 -4.40
C PRO A 28 1.45 3.07 -3.64
N SER A 29 0.72 1.95 -3.64
CA SER A 29 1.24 0.65 -3.19
C SER A 29 2.27 0.13 -4.19
N LYS A 30 3.27 -0.60 -3.69
CA LYS A 30 4.32 -1.23 -4.50
C LYS A 30 4.36 -2.73 -4.25
N MET A 31 5.04 -3.46 -5.13
CA MET A 31 5.40 -4.84 -4.82
C MET A 31 6.49 -4.83 -3.77
N LEU A 32 6.24 -5.52 -2.67
CA LEU A 32 7.19 -5.69 -1.59
C LEU A 32 7.70 -7.12 -1.62
N ILE A 33 9.02 -7.30 -1.63
CA ILE A 33 9.67 -8.60 -1.51
C ILE A 33 10.43 -8.71 -0.19
N CYS A 34 10.33 -9.86 0.46
CA CYS A 34 11.17 -10.20 1.60
C CYS A 34 12.50 -10.76 1.10
N SER A 35 13.62 -10.15 1.50
CA SER A 35 14.96 -10.58 1.10
C SER A 35 15.39 -11.92 1.72
N LEU A 36 14.69 -12.42 2.75
CA LEU A 36 15.02 -13.70 3.39
C LEU A 36 14.20 -14.87 2.86
N CYS A 37 12.88 -14.72 2.72
CA CYS A 37 11.99 -15.83 2.36
C CYS A 37 11.33 -15.67 0.99
N ALA A 38 11.71 -14.63 0.23
CA ALA A 38 11.14 -14.30 -1.07
C ALA A 38 9.60 -14.10 -1.08
N TYR A 39 8.96 -13.95 0.08
CA TYR A 39 7.54 -13.64 0.16
C TYR A 39 7.27 -12.29 -0.51
N THR A 40 6.32 -12.28 -1.44
CA THR A 40 5.88 -11.10 -2.15
C THR A 40 4.47 -10.68 -1.75
N THR A 41 4.25 -9.38 -1.64
CA THR A 41 2.93 -8.80 -1.33
C THR A 41 2.78 -7.42 -1.95
N ILE A 42 1.55 -6.98 -2.20
CA ILE A 42 1.26 -5.63 -2.69
C ILE A 42 0.78 -4.83 -1.49
N ASN A 43 1.66 -4.00 -0.95
CA ASN A 43 1.42 -3.17 0.23
C ASN A 43 2.31 -1.93 0.17
N ARG A 44 2.29 -1.12 1.23
CA ARG A 44 3.16 0.05 1.39
C ARG A 44 4.16 -0.22 2.51
N VAL A 45 5.42 0.20 2.35
CA VAL A 45 6.36 0.19 3.48
C VAL A 45 5.98 1.31 4.43
N LYS A 46 5.88 1.03 5.72
CA LYS A 46 5.56 2.05 6.75
C LYS A 46 6.56 3.21 6.71
N ARG A 47 6.06 4.43 6.48
CA ARG A 47 6.82 5.68 6.55
C ARG A 47 5.99 6.72 7.29
N ILE A 48 6.64 7.51 8.14
CA ILE A 48 5.99 8.62 8.84
C ILE A 48 5.85 9.78 7.86
N CYS A 49 4.63 10.30 7.70
CA CYS A 49 4.43 11.49 6.88
C CYS A 49 4.94 12.72 7.63
N PRO A 50 5.83 13.54 7.04
CA PRO A 50 6.37 14.70 7.75
C PRO A 50 5.30 15.80 7.94
N VAL A 51 4.28 15.83 7.08
CA VAL A 51 3.10 16.71 7.22
C VAL A 51 2.08 16.12 8.20
N HIS A 52 1.98 14.79 8.28
CA HIS A 52 0.95 14.08 9.06
C HIS A 52 1.57 12.98 9.93
N PRO A 53 2.36 13.33 10.97
CA PRO A 53 3.15 12.35 11.73
C PRO A 53 2.31 11.38 12.57
N ARG A 54 1.06 11.73 12.89
CA ARG A 54 0.13 10.92 13.68
C ARG A 54 -0.76 9.99 12.84
N VAL A 55 -0.69 10.09 11.51
CA VAL A 55 -1.48 9.24 10.62
C VAL A 55 -0.75 7.92 10.41
N ASN A 56 -1.43 6.82 10.75
CA ASN A 56 -0.96 5.46 10.51
C ASN A 56 -1.92 4.76 9.53
N TYR A 57 -1.36 4.06 8.55
CA TYR A 57 -2.15 3.37 7.52
C TYR A 57 -2.20 1.87 7.84
N MET A 58 -3.40 1.28 7.76
CA MET A 58 -3.61 -0.14 8.13
C MET A 58 -2.83 -1.12 7.23
N TYR A 59 -2.54 -0.73 5.99
CA TYR A 59 -1.81 -1.53 5.01
C TYR A 59 -0.30 -1.23 4.95
N ASP A 60 0.20 -0.39 5.88
CA ASP A 60 1.62 -0.08 5.97
C ASP A 60 2.34 -1.15 6.78
N ILE A 61 3.15 -1.96 6.10
CA ILE A 61 3.97 -2.99 6.73
C ILE A 61 5.40 -2.50 6.90
N SER A 62 6.02 -2.79 8.03
CA SER A 62 7.44 -2.50 8.27
C SER A 62 8.33 -3.73 8.14
N LYS A 63 7.73 -4.93 8.17
CA LYS A 63 8.43 -6.21 8.27
C LYS A 63 7.69 -7.27 7.48
N CYS A 64 8.40 -8.32 7.08
CA CYS A 64 7.79 -9.46 6.40
C CYS A 64 6.80 -10.21 7.33
N PRO A 65 5.52 -10.40 6.97
CA PRO A 65 4.56 -11.08 7.83
C PRO A 65 4.89 -12.57 8.04
N LYS A 66 5.59 -13.20 7.10
CA LYS A 66 6.02 -14.60 7.24
C LYS A 66 7.23 -14.77 8.15
N CYS A 67 8.23 -13.90 8.02
CA CYS A 67 9.44 -13.99 8.84
C CYS A 67 9.26 -13.35 10.22
N SER A 68 8.35 -12.38 10.37
CA SER A 68 8.12 -11.66 11.64
C SER A 68 7.69 -12.57 12.78
N VAL A 69 7.16 -13.76 12.47
CA VAL A 69 6.83 -14.79 13.46
C VAL A 69 8.09 -15.30 14.17
N HIS A 70 9.24 -15.32 13.50
CA HIS A 70 10.51 -15.86 14.02
C HIS A 70 11.63 -14.82 14.14
N LEU A 71 11.58 -13.73 13.38
CA LEU A 71 12.65 -12.73 13.27
C LEU A 71 12.07 -11.31 13.22
N LYS A 72 12.39 -10.50 14.22
CA LYS A 72 11.80 -9.16 14.41
C LYS A 72 12.32 -8.08 13.45
N ILE A 73 13.23 -8.38 12.52
CA ILE A 73 14.04 -7.33 11.86
C ILE A 73 14.12 -7.44 10.34
N VAL A 74 13.32 -8.29 9.69
CA VAL A 74 13.44 -8.49 8.24
C VAL A 74 12.74 -7.36 7.47
N PRO A 75 13.48 -6.41 6.87
CA PRO A 75 12.86 -5.32 6.13
C PRO A 75 12.27 -5.85 4.82
N MET A 76 11.26 -5.15 4.31
CA MET A 76 10.70 -5.40 2.99
C MET A 76 11.35 -4.46 1.98
N GLN A 77 11.75 -4.99 0.82
CA GLN A 77 12.27 -4.19 -0.29
C GLN A 77 11.13 -3.81 -1.23
N GLU A 78 11.06 -2.54 -1.62
CA GLU A 78 10.13 -2.04 -2.63
C GLU A 78 10.67 -2.32 -4.04
N ILE A 79 9.82 -2.88 -4.89
CA ILE A 79 10.06 -3.05 -6.32
C ILE A 79 9.00 -2.26 -7.07
N ASP A 80 9.44 -1.40 -7.98
CA ASP A 80 8.55 -0.74 -8.93
C ASP A 80 8.09 -1.75 -9.97
N ILE A 81 6.77 -1.96 -10.05
CA ILE A 81 6.18 -2.88 -11.02
C ILE A 81 5.97 -2.08 -12.30
N LYS A 82 6.60 -2.50 -13.40
CA LYS A 82 6.26 -1.95 -14.72
C LYS A 82 4.91 -2.53 -15.15
N GLU A 83 4.09 -1.72 -15.80
CA GLU A 83 2.73 -2.10 -16.22
C GLU A 83 2.72 -3.38 -17.09
N ASP A 84 3.81 -3.63 -17.80
CA ASP A 84 4.02 -4.83 -18.61
C ASP A 84 4.16 -6.13 -17.77
N ASP A 85 4.71 -6.05 -16.56
CA ASP A 85 4.95 -7.22 -15.67
C ASP A 85 3.70 -7.63 -14.84
N VAL A 86 2.70 -6.74 -14.73
CA VAL A 86 1.50 -6.94 -13.89
C VAL A 86 0.58 -8.02 -14.47
N LYS A 87 0.49 -8.12 -15.80
CA LYS A 87 -0.43 -9.03 -16.49
C LYS A 87 -0.13 -10.50 -16.21
N GLU A 88 1.14 -10.83 -15.97
CA GLU A 88 1.56 -12.22 -15.76
C GLU A 88 1.31 -12.71 -14.31
N THR A 89 1.48 -11.82 -13.32
CA THR A 89 1.42 -12.20 -11.89
C THR A 89 0.01 -12.26 -11.32
N LEU A 90 -0.93 -11.42 -11.81
CA LEU A 90 -2.35 -11.49 -11.45
C LEU A 90 -3.12 -12.58 -12.20
N GLY A 91 -2.67 -12.95 -13.42
CA GLY A 91 -3.25 -14.05 -14.19
C GLY A 91 -3.10 -15.41 -13.49
N LYS A 92 -1.95 -15.66 -12.84
CA LYS A 92 -1.68 -16.93 -12.12
C LYS A 92 -2.49 -17.09 -10.82
N LYS A 93 -2.88 -16.01 -10.14
CA LYS A 93 -3.69 -16.10 -8.90
C LYS A 93 -5.12 -16.55 -9.15
N ARG A 94 -5.76 -16.04 -10.22
CA ARG A 94 -7.12 -16.45 -10.61
C ARG A 94 -7.21 -17.95 -10.93
N SER A 95 -6.15 -18.55 -11.48
CA SER A 95 -6.13 -19.96 -11.83
C SER A 95 -5.94 -20.91 -10.63
N PHE A 96 -5.37 -20.46 -9.52
CA PHE A 96 -5.18 -21.29 -8.32
C PHE A 96 -6.39 -21.27 -7.37
N GLU A 97 -7.08 -20.14 -7.23
CA GLU A 97 -8.30 -20.06 -6.41
C GLU A 97 -9.47 -20.85 -7.03
N ASN A 98 -9.56 -20.95 -8.35
CA ASN A 98 -10.58 -21.76 -9.02
C ASN A 98 -10.35 -23.29 -8.93
N LYS A 99 -9.18 -23.75 -8.48
CA LYS A 99 -8.88 -25.19 -8.29
C LYS A 99 -9.12 -25.70 -6.87
N ARG A 100 -9.58 -24.86 -5.94
CA ARG A 100 -9.83 -25.22 -4.53
C ARG A 100 -11.31 -25.33 -4.16
N LYS A 101 -12.22 -25.33 -5.15
CA LYS A 101 -13.61 -25.76 -4.94
C LYS A 101 -13.73 -27.23 -5.33
N PHE A 102 -13.43 -28.10 -4.38
CA PHE A 102 -13.96 -29.47 -4.33
C PHE A 102 -15.12 -29.48 -3.34
#